data_AF-A0AAD1H8F8-F1
#
_entry.id   AF-A0AAD1H8F8-F1
#
_cell.length_a   1.000
_cell.length_b   1.000
_cell.length_c   1.000
_cell.angle_alpha   90.00
_cell.angle_beta   90.00
_cell.angle_gamma   90.00
#
_symmetry.space_group_name_H-M   'P 1'
#
loop_
_entity.id
_entity.type
_entity.pdbx_description
1 polymer ?
#
loop_
_entity_poly.entity_id
_entity_poly.type
_entity_poly.pdbx_seq_one_letter_code
_entity_poly.pdbx_strand_id
1 'polypeptide(L)'
;MTALSTPKLGAAKDSLLRFALRLDATCSALMGIAGLLLAGWLAETSGTTVAFEYAMGAVFIAFAAGVFALAARPSVKATGIVIAAGNAFYTVASVVFVLVDVFPLTTFGVVATLATGVYTLVMAELQYQGVRRINR
;
A
#
# COMPACT_ATOMS: atom_id res chain seq x y z
N MET A 1 36.79 -16.19 -24.73
CA MET A 1 35.99 -16.54 -23.54
C MET A 1 35.48 -15.25 -22.92
N THR A 2 34.21 -14.91 -23.14
CA THR A 2 33.58 -13.71 -22.57
C THR A 2 33.10 -14.07 -21.17
N ALA A 3 33.78 -13.56 -20.14
CA ALA A 3 33.34 -13.74 -18.76
C ALA A 3 32.07 -12.92 -18.53
N LEU A 4 30.92 -13.61 -18.43
CA LEU A 4 29.70 -13.03 -17.86
C LEU A 4 30.00 -12.70 -16.40
N SER A 5 30.25 -11.43 -16.13
CA SER A 5 30.34 -10.95 -14.75
C SER A 5 28.95 -11.00 -14.16
N THR A 6 28.62 -12.08 -13.45
CA THR A 6 27.43 -12.15 -12.61
C THR A 6 27.53 -11.01 -11.60
N PRO A 7 26.65 -9.98 -11.64
CA PRO A 7 26.68 -8.91 -10.67
C PRO A 7 26.59 -9.54 -9.28
N LYS A 8 27.56 -9.27 -8.40
CA LYS A 8 27.52 -9.75 -7.02
C LYS A 8 26.19 -9.33 -6.41
N LEU A 9 25.35 -10.30 -6.03
CA LEU A 9 24.15 -10.16 -5.21
C LEU A 9 24.49 -9.70 -3.76
N GLY A 10 25.55 -8.91 -3.58
CA GLY A 10 25.72 -8.09 -2.39
C GLY A 10 24.62 -7.05 -2.44
N ALA A 11 23.55 -7.29 -1.68
CA ALA A 11 22.36 -6.46 -1.52
C ALA A 11 22.55 -5.03 -2.03
N ALA A 12 22.07 -4.75 -3.25
CA ALA A 12 21.99 -3.37 -3.73
C ALA A 12 21.32 -2.56 -2.62
N LYS A 13 21.86 -1.37 -2.29
CA LYS A 13 21.41 -0.59 -1.12
C LYS A 13 19.91 -0.31 -1.13
N ASP A 14 19.26 -0.44 -2.30
CA ASP A 14 17.83 -0.27 -2.54
C ASP A 14 16.98 -1.55 -2.48
N SER A 15 17.59 -2.72 -2.26
CA SER A 15 16.91 -4.03 -2.29
C SER A 15 15.75 -4.13 -1.28
N LEU A 16 15.95 -3.65 -0.05
CA LEU A 16 14.86 -3.58 0.94
C LEU A 16 13.73 -2.66 0.47
N LEU A 17 14.08 -1.51 -0.12
CA LEU A 17 13.07 -0.56 -0.59
C LEU A 17 12.26 -1.15 -1.74
N ARG A 18 12.91 -1.84 -2.68
CA ARG A 18 12.21 -2.54 -3.77
C ARG A 18 11.31 -3.66 -3.25
N PHE A 19 11.77 -4.40 -2.24
CA PHE A 19 10.95 -5.41 -1.58
C PHE A 19 9.72 -4.78 -0.93
N ALA A 20 9.90 -3.73 -0.13
CA ALA A 20 8.80 -3.03 0.56
C ALA A 20 7.77 -2.45 -0.43
N LEU A 21 8.22 -1.84 -1.53
CA LEU A 21 7.33 -1.32 -2.57
C LEU A 21 6.53 -2.44 -3.26
N ARG A 22 7.18 -3.56 -3.57
CA ARG A 22 6.49 -4.70 -4.22
C ARG A 22 5.53 -5.41 -3.27
N LEU A 23 5.90 -5.54 -1.99
CA LEU A 23 5.05 -6.11 -0.96
C LEU A 23 3.78 -5.28 -0.80
N ASP A 24 3.94 -3.96 -0.63
CA ASP A 24 2.82 -3.03 -0.52
C ASP A 24 1.90 -3.06 -1.75
N ALA A 25 2.48 -3.03 -2.96
CA ALA A 25 1.71 -3.16 -4.19
C ALA A 25 0.95 -4.50 -4.28
N THR A 26 1.57 -5.60 -3.84
CA THR A 26 0.93 -6.93 -3.85
C THR A 26 -0.25 -6.97 -2.88
N CYS A 27 -0.03 -6.54 -1.63
CA CYS A 27 -1.07 -6.50 -0.61
C CYS A 27 -2.23 -5.57 -1.04
N SER A 28 -1.91 -4.39 -1.55
CA SER A 28 -2.90 -3.45 -2.09
C SER A 28 -3.69 -4.02 -3.27
N ALA A 29 -3.04 -4.73 -4.20
CA ALA A 29 -3.74 -5.38 -5.30
C ALA A 29 -4.70 -6.47 -4.80
N LEU A 30 -4.26 -7.30 -3.85
CA LEU A 30 -5.09 -8.34 -3.25
C LEU A 30 -6.30 -7.73 -2.53
N MET A 31 -6.08 -6.68 -1.74
CA MET A 31 -7.15 -5.95 -1.07
C MET A 31 -8.12 -5.32 -2.07
N GLY A 32 -7.62 -4.70 -3.13
CA GLY A 32 -8.45 -4.09 -4.16
C GLY A 32 -9.29 -5.11 -4.92
N ILE A 33 -8.69 -6.24 -5.31
CA ILE A 33 -9.40 -7.35 -5.98
C ILE A 33 -10.47 -7.93 -5.05
N ALA A 34 -10.11 -8.23 -3.79
CA ALA A 34 -11.06 -8.72 -2.79
C ALA A 34 -12.20 -7.71 -2.58
N GLY A 35 -11.88 -6.42 -2.50
CA GLY A 35 -12.84 -5.32 -2.38
C GLY A 35 -13.83 -5.28 -3.55
N LEU A 36 -13.37 -5.41 -4.79
CA LEU A 36 -14.25 -5.47 -5.96
C LEU A 36 -15.14 -6.73 -5.96
N LEU A 37 -14.58 -7.89 -5.63
CA LEU A 37 -15.32 -9.16 -5.63
C LEU A 37 -16.35 -9.23 -4.50
N LEU A 38 -16.07 -8.60 -3.36
CA LEU A 38 -16.87 -8.67 -2.14
C LEU A 38 -17.61 -7.35 -1.84
N ALA A 39 -17.66 -6.40 -2.77
CA ALA A 39 -18.16 -5.04 -2.52
C ALA A 39 -19.56 -5.00 -1.88
N GLY A 40 -20.48 -5.84 -2.34
CA GLY A 40 -21.83 -5.95 -1.77
C GLY A 40 -21.81 -6.39 -0.31
N TRP A 41 -21.08 -7.47 -0.02
CA TRP A 41 -20.94 -8.01 1.33
C TRP A 41 -20.17 -7.06 2.26
N LEU A 42 -19.11 -6.42 1.76
CA LEU A 42 -18.36 -5.42 2.49
C LEU A 42 -19.26 -4.24 2.86
N ALA A 43 -20.01 -3.69 1.91
CA ALA A 43 -20.91 -2.57 2.20
C ALA A 43 -21.96 -2.90 3.26
N GLU A 44 -22.60 -4.08 3.15
CA GLU A 44 -23.59 -4.54 4.12
C GLU A 44 -22.99 -4.74 5.51
N THR A 45 -21.82 -5.37 5.60
CA THR A 45 -21.20 -5.70 6.90
C THR A 45 -20.45 -4.53 7.52
N SER A 46 -19.88 -3.62 6.73
CA SER A 46 -19.10 -2.48 7.20
C SER A 46 -19.97 -1.26 7.49
N GLY A 47 -21.17 -1.16 6.91
CA GLY A 47 -22.03 0.01 7.00
C GLY A 47 -21.70 1.10 5.98
N THR A 48 -20.94 0.78 4.93
CA THR A 48 -20.67 1.69 3.80
C THR A 48 -21.65 1.47 2.65
N THR A 49 -21.37 2.06 1.49
CA THR A 49 -22.16 1.84 0.27
C THR A 49 -21.39 0.99 -0.72
N VAL A 50 -22.10 0.19 -1.52
CA VAL A 50 -21.48 -0.65 -2.57
C VAL A 50 -20.66 0.19 -3.55
N ALA A 51 -21.13 1.38 -3.91
CA ALA A 51 -20.40 2.31 -4.77
C ALA A 51 -19.07 2.76 -4.15
N PHE A 52 -19.06 3.03 -2.85
CA PHE A 52 -17.85 3.37 -2.12
C PHE A 52 -16.85 2.21 -2.10
N GLU A 53 -17.29 0.98 -1.82
CA GLU A 53 -16.42 -0.20 -1.82
C GLU A 53 -15.83 -0.49 -3.20
N TYR A 54 -16.61 -0.33 -4.27
CA TYR A 54 -16.08 -0.42 -5.64
C TYR A 54 -15.05 0.67 -5.94
N ALA A 55 -15.31 1.92 -5.53
CA ALA A 55 -14.38 3.02 -5.72
C ALA A 55 -13.06 2.77 -4.97
N MET A 56 -13.14 2.31 -3.72
CA MET A 56 -11.97 1.96 -2.93
C MET A 56 -11.19 0.81 -3.56
N GLY A 57 -11.87 -0.27 -3.95
CA GLY A 57 -11.23 -1.39 -4.66
C GLY A 57 -10.49 -0.96 -5.92
N ALA A 58 -11.11 -0.09 -6.72
CA ALA A 58 -10.47 0.47 -7.92
C ALA A 58 -9.25 1.35 -7.59
N VAL A 59 -9.33 2.19 -6.55
CA VAL A 59 -8.21 3.01 -6.08
C VAL A 59 -7.04 2.13 -5.64
N PHE A 60 -7.29 1.07 -4.88
CA PHE A 60 -6.26 0.12 -4.43
C PHE A 60 -5.57 -0.59 -5.60
N ILE A 61 -6.33 -1.01 -6.62
CA ILE A 61 -5.78 -1.62 -7.83
C ILE A 61 -4.94 -0.61 -8.62
N ALA A 62 -5.43 0.62 -8.80
CA ALA A 62 -4.72 1.68 -9.51
C ALA A 62 -3.41 2.05 -8.78
N PHE A 63 -3.46 2.16 -7.45
CA PHE A 63 -2.29 2.37 -6.61
C PHE A 63 -1.28 1.24 -6.78
N ALA A 64 -1.70 -0.01 -6.65
CA ALA A 64 -0.83 -1.17 -6.82
C ALA A 64 -0.15 -1.21 -8.18
N ALA A 65 -0.90 -0.98 -9.27
CA ALA A 65 -0.35 -0.89 -10.62
C ALA A 65 0.69 0.23 -10.74
N GLY A 66 0.40 1.41 -10.19
CA GLY A 66 1.32 2.54 -10.15
C GLY A 66 2.61 2.22 -9.37
N VAL A 67 2.49 1.63 -8.18
CA VAL A 67 3.65 1.27 -7.36
C VAL A 67 4.50 0.19 -8.03
N PHE A 68 3.90 -0.82 -8.66
CA PHE A 68 4.65 -1.82 -9.43
C PHE A 68 5.45 -1.18 -10.57
N ALA A 69 4.83 -0.28 -11.33
CA ALA A 69 5.51 0.44 -12.41
C ALA A 69 6.65 1.31 -11.88
N LEU A 70 6.46 1.99 -10.76
CA LEU A 70 7.49 2.81 -10.12
C LEU A 70 8.62 1.98 -9.51
N ALA A 71 8.32 0.79 -8.97
CA ALA A 71 9.29 -0.14 -8.41
C ALA A 71 10.18 -0.80 -9.48
N ALA A 72 9.77 -0.76 -10.75
CA ALA A 72 10.56 -1.23 -11.89
C ALA A 72 11.61 -0.20 -12.37
N ARG A 73 11.58 1.05 -11.87
CA ARG A 73 12.52 2.10 -12.30
C ARG A 73 13.97 1.85 -11.85
N PRO A 74 14.97 2.42 -12.55
CA PRO A 74 16.38 2.30 -12.16
C PRO A 74 16.70 2.86 -10.78
N SER A 75 16.05 3.97 -10.39
CA SER A 75 16.14 4.55 -9.06
C SER A 75 14.76 4.56 -8.40
N VAL A 76 14.69 4.03 -7.17
CA VAL A 76 13.46 3.93 -6.39
C VAL A 76 13.45 4.81 -5.14
N LYS A 77 14.51 5.61 -4.91
CA LYS A 77 14.63 6.42 -3.69
C LYS A 77 13.51 7.47 -3.58
N ALA A 78 13.29 8.26 -4.63
CA ALA A 78 12.24 9.27 -4.65
C ALA A 78 10.85 8.62 -4.56
N THR A 79 10.63 7.53 -5.29
CA THR A 79 9.43 6.69 -5.18
C THR A 79 9.19 6.27 -3.74
N GLY A 80 10.19 5.73 -3.06
CA GLY A 80 10.09 5.27 -1.68
C GLY A 80 9.63 6.35 -0.72
N ILE A 81 10.13 7.58 -0.86
CA ILE A 81 9.71 8.71 -0.04
C ILE A 81 8.25 9.07 -0.30
N VAL A 82 7.86 9.15 -1.57
CA VAL A 82 6.48 9.50 -1.96
C VAL A 82 5.49 8.46 -1.49
N ILE A 83 5.78 7.16 -1.69
CA ILE A 83 4.87 6.08 -1.27
C ILE A 83 4.82 5.98 0.26
N ALA A 84 5.95 6.15 0.97
CA ALA A 84 5.94 6.18 2.43
C ALA A 84 5.08 7.33 2.97
N ALA A 85 5.20 8.52 2.39
CA ALA A 85 4.37 9.66 2.76
C ALA A 85 2.89 9.44 2.43
N GLY A 86 2.58 8.85 1.28
CA GLY A 86 1.22 8.50 0.88
C GLY A 86 0.58 7.49 1.83
N ASN A 87 1.32 6.46 2.23
CA ASN A 87 0.86 5.47 3.21
C ASN A 87 0.64 6.09 4.59
N ALA A 88 1.56 6.95 5.07
CA ALA A 88 1.37 7.67 6.33
C ALA A 88 0.15 8.60 6.27
N PHE A 89 -0.07 9.29 5.14
CA PHE A 89 -1.27 10.08 4.91
C PHE A 89 -2.53 9.23 4.94
N TYR A 90 -2.53 8.07 4.26
CA TYR A 90 -3.66 7.15 4.27
C TYR A 90 -3.96 6.63 5.68
N THR A 91 -2.93 6.34 6.49
CA THR A 91 -3.10 5.97 7.89
C THR A 91 -3.89 7.05 8.64
N VAL A 92 -3.48 8.31 8.53
CA VAL A 92 -4.19 9.43 9.17
C VAL A 92 -5.61 9.56 8.62
N ALA A 93 -5.77 9.47 7.29
CA ALA A 93 -7.07 9.54 6.64
C ALA A 93 -8.02 8.44 7.11
N SER A 94 -7.55 7.22 7.37
CA SER A 94 -8.36 6.11 7.89
C SER A 94 -8.90 6.40 9.30
N VAL A 95 -8.08 7.03 10.16
CA VAL A 95 -8.51 7.43 11.51
C VAL A 95 -9.52 8.57 11.42
N VAL A 96 -9.22 9.59 10.60
CA VAL A 96 -10.14 10.72 10.37
C VAL A 96 -11.47 10.24 9.80
N PHE A 97 -11.46 9.31 8.86
CA PHE A 97 -12.67 8.76 8.26
C PHE A 97 -13.60 8.11 9.29
N VAL A 98 -13.05 7.36 10.25
CA VAL A 98 -13.82 6.79 11.37
C VAL A 98 -14.36 7.89 12.30
N LEU A 99 -13.56 8.94 12.57
CA LEU A 99 -13.95 9.99 13.51
C LEU A 99 -14.97 10.99 12.95
N VAL A 100 -14.98 11.22 11.63
CA VAL A 100 -15.92 12.15 10.98
C VAL A 100 -17.31 11.53 10.81
N ASP A 101 -17.44 10.21 10.94
CA ASP A 101 -18.73 9.49 10.93
C ASP A 101 -19.56 9.76 9.67
N VAL A 102 -18.90 9.81 8.51
CA VAL A 102 -19.56 10.03 7.20
C VAL A 102 -20.44 8.85 6.77
N PHE A 103 -20.19 7.67 7.33
CA PHE A 103 -20.98 6.45 7.14
C PHE A 103 -21.36 5.89 8.51
N PRO A 104 -22.52 5.21 8.63
CA PRO A 104 -22.90 4.51 9.85
C PRO A 104 -22.11 3.21 10.00
N LEU A 105 -20.80 3.32 10.23
CA LEU A 105 -19.90 2.18 10.27
C LEU A 105 -20.29 1.22 11.39
N THR A 106 -20.35 -0.06 11.07
CA THR A 106 -20.47 -1.11 12.10
C THR A 106 -19.15 -1.25 12.86
N THR A 107 -19.15 -1.99 13.97
CA THR A 107 -17.90 -2.39 14.64
C THR A 107 -16.93 -3.06 13.67
N PHE A 108 -17.42 -3.91 12.77
CA PHE A 108 -16.60 -4.53 11.74
C PHE A 108 -16.01 -3.50 10.79
N GLY A 109 -16.81 -2.55 10.30
CA GLY A 109 -16.35 -1.47 9.43
C GLY A 109 -15.25 -0.63 10.06
N VAL A 110 -15.44 -0.20 11.31
CA VAL A 110 -14.42 0.55 12.08
C VAL A 110 -13.13 -0.25 12.19
N VAL A 111 -13.20 -1.53 12.60
CA VAL A 111 -12.01 -2.38 12.75
C VAL A 111 -11.32 -2.60 11.42
N ALA A 112 -12.06 -2.87 10.34
CA ALA A 112 -11.50 -3.10 9.01
C ALA A 112 -10.82 -1.83 8.45
N THR A 113 -11.42 -0.66 8.62
CA THR A 113 -10.82 0.63 8.22
C THR A 113 -9.55 0.91 9.00
N LEU A 114 -9.57 0.76 10.33
CA LEU A 114 -8.39 1.01 11.17
C LEU A 114 -7.29 -0.04 10.92
N ALA A 115 -7.65 -1.30 10.67
CA ALA A 115 -6.69 -2.35 10.30
C ALA A 115 -5.98 -2.00 8.98
N THR A 116 -6.71 -1.45 8.00
CA THR A 116 -6.11 -0.92 6.77
C THR A 116 -5.18 0.25 7.06
N GLY A 117 -5.56 1.13 7.99
CA GLY A 117 -4.70 2.20 8.50
C GLY A 117 -3.38 1.67 9.09
N VAL A 118 -3.44 0.71 10.01
CA VAL A 118 -2.26 0.07 10.60
C VAL A 118 -1.39 -0.61 9.54
N TYR A 119 -2.01 -1.30 8.59
CA TYR A 119 -1.30 -1.88 7.45
C TYR A 119 -0.49 -0.82 6.70
N THR A 120 -1.11 0.30 6.33
CA THR A 120 -0.40 1.38 5.60
C THR A 120 0.72 1.98 6.44
N LEU A 121 0.55 2.10 7.76
CA LEU A 121 1.60 2.59 8.65
C LEU A 121 2.82 1.66 8.67
N VAL A 122 2.58 0.34 8.74
CA VAL A 122 3.65 -0.66 8.66
C VAL A 122 4.40 -0.56 7.33
N MET A 123 3.68 -0.41 6.22
CA MET A 123 4.30 -0.24 4.90
C MET A 123 5.09 1.07 4.79
N ALA A 124 4.57 2.17 5.33
CA ALA A 124 5.27 3.46 5.39
C ALA A 124 6.60 3.33 6.14
N GLU A 125 6.60 2.65 7.28
CA GLU A 125 7.81 2.42 8.08
C GLU A 125 8.83 1.55 7.33
N LEU A 126 8.40 0.45 6.71
CA LEU A 126 9.29 -0.41 5.90
C LEU A 126 9.93 0.36 4.75
N GLN A 127 9.15 1.19 4.05
CA GLN A 127 9.63 2.03 2.94
C GLN A 127 10.59 3.11 3.44
N TYR A 128 10.29 3.76 4.57
CA TYR A 128 11.16 4.74 5.20
C TYR A 128 12.52 4.15 5.59
N GLN A 129 12.51 2.97 6.23
CA GLN A 129 13.74 2.25 6.57
C GLN A 129 14.54 1.86 5.31
N GLY A 130 13.86 1.50 4.22
CA GLY A 130 14.48 1.26 2.91
C GLY A 130 15.21 2.49 2.37
N VAL A 131 14.54 3.65 2.41
CA VAL A 131 15.14 4.93 1.98
C VAL A 131 16.35 5.28 2.84
N ARG A 132 16.28 5.10 4.16
CA ARG A 132 17.39 5.40 5.08
C ARG A 132 18.62 4.53 4.82
N ARG A 133 18.44 3.28 4.42
CA ARG A 133 19.54 2.36 4.10
C ARG A 133 20.27 2.72 2.80
N ILE A 134 19.60 3.35 1.84
CA ILE A 134 20.23 3.85 0.61
C ILE A 134 21.20 5.01 0.90
N ASN A 135 20.89 5.83 1.91
CA ASN A 135 21.68 7.01 2.26
C ASN A 135 22.86 6.73 3.19
N ARG A 136 22.97 5.51 3.74
CA ARG A 136 24.15 5.04 4.49
C ARG A 136 25.12 4.41 3.50
#